data_AF-A0A958TW98-F1
#
_entry.id   AF-A0A958TW98-F1
#
_cell.length_a   1.000
_cell.length_b   1.000
_cell.length_c   1.000
_cell.angle_alpha   90.00
_cell.angle_beta   90.00
_cell.angle_gamma   90.00
#
_symmetry.space_group_name_H-M   'P 1'
#
loop_
_entity.id
_entity.type
_entity.pdbx_description
1 polymer ?
#
loop_
_entity_poly.entity_id
_entity_poly.type
_entity_poly.pdbx_seq_one_letter_code
_entity_poly.pdbx_strand_id
1 'polypeptide(L)' 'MTWKGFWEGIASLFEDFLFIPYDKLMKLELDNWWLANIVSWIFLAIGAIAFIYWLGKLKQFNESTESTYTFDETP' A
#
# COMPACT_ATOMS: atom_id res chain seq x y z
N MET A 1 -23.42 38.16 -4.36
CA MET A 1 -23.12 36.75 -4.01
C MET A 1 -24.34 36.18 -3.31
N THR A 2 -24.92 35.10 -3.81
CA THR A 2 -26.09 34.43 -3.18
C THR A 2 -25.62 33.20 -2.42
N TRP A 3 -26.41 32.74 -1.45
CA TRP A 3 -26.16 31.48 -0.75
C TRP A 3 -26.05 30.29 -1.71
N LYS A 4 -26.87 30.26 -2.76
CA LYS A 4 -26.80 29.26 -3.82
C LYS A 4 -25.45 29.28 -4.56
N GLY A 5 -24.99 30.47 -4.96
CA GLY A 5 -23.72 30.62 -5.67
C GLY A 5 -22.48 30.25 -4.84
N PHE A 6 -22.52 30.42 -3.52
CA PHE A 6 -21.46 29.95 -2.63
C PHE A 6 -21.31 28.42 -2.67
N TRP A 7 -22.43 27.70 -2.56
CA TRP A 7 -22.44 26.23 -2.62
C TRP A 7 -22.11 25.69 -4.02
N GLU A 8 -22.57 26.36 -5.09
CA GLU A 8 -22.20 26.01 -6.47
C GLU A 8 -20.69 26.22 -6.71
N GLY A 9 -20.09 27.25 -6.12
CA GLY A 9 -18.64 27.46 -6.18
C GLY A 9 -17.86 26.34 -5.49
N ILE A 10 -18.35 25.84 -4.35
CA ILE A 10 -17.76 24.66 -3.70
C ILE A 10 -17.92 23.43 -4.60
N ALA A 11 -19.11 23.18 -5.15
CA ALA A 11 -19.34 22.05 -6.04
C ALA A 11 -18.38 22.06 -7.25
N SER A 12 -18.25 23.21 -7.91
CA SER A 12 -17.33 23.38 -9.05
C SER A 12 -15.87 23.13 -8.67
N LEU A 13 -15.40 23.60 -7.51
CA LEU A 13 -14.05 23.31 -7.04
C LEU A 13 -13.78 21.80 -6.93
N PHE A 14 -14.77 21.04 -6.46
CA PHE A 14 -14.61 19.59 -6.29
C PHE A 14 -14.80 18.84 -7.61
N GLU A 15 -15.94 19.02 -8.27
CA GLU A 15 -16.32 18.27 -9.48
C GLU A 15 -15.45 18.65 -10.68
N ASP A 16 -15.22 19.94 -10.91
CA ASP A 16 -14.53 20.41 -12.11
C ASP A 16 -13.00 20.43 -11.96
N PHE A 17 -12.47 20.38 -10.73
CA PHE A 17 -11.03 20.49 -10.49
C PHE A 17 -10.45 19.36 -9.63
N LEU A 18 -10.86 19.25 -8.36
CA LEU A 18 -10.23 18.29 -7.43
C LEU A 18 -10.51 16.82 -7.79
N PHE A 19 -11.64 16.53 -8.43
CA PHE A 19 -12.06 15.16 -8.77
C PHE A 19 -11.64 14.69 -10.17
N ILE A 20 -11.03 15.54 -10.99
CA ILE A 20 -10.42 15.14 -12.27
C ILE A 20 -9.58 13.84 -12.16
N PRO A 21 -8.65 13.68 -11.19
CA PRO A 21 -7.88 12.44 -11.08
C PRO A 21 -8.75 11.23 -10.73
N TYR A 22 -9.79 11.39 -9.91
CA TYR A 22 -10.70 10.31 -9.53
C TYR A 22 -11.61 9.90 -10.69
N ASP A 23 -12.10 10.85 -11.49
CA ASP A 23 -12.86 10.58 -12.71
C ASP A 23 -12.03 9.80 -13.73
N LYS A 24 -10.75 10.16 -13.88
CA LYS A 24 -9.80 9.42 -14.71
C LYS A 24 -9.59 8.00 -14.19
N LEU A 25 -9.48 7.83 -12.87
CA LEU A 25 -9.29 6.52 -12.25
C LEU A 25 -10.53 5.63 -12.44
N MET A 26 -11.73 6.18 -12.25
CA MET A 26 -13.00 5.47 -12.47
C MET A 26 -13.14 5.02 -13.93
N LYS A 27 -12.80 5.87 -14.89
CA LYS A 27 -12.81 5.49 -16.31
C LYS A 27 -11.78 4.41 -16.60
N LEU A 28 -10.58 4.54 -16.04
CA LEU A 28 -9.52 3.55 -16.20
C LEU A 28 -9.89 2.20 -15.60
N GLU A 29 -10.66 2.15 -14.52
CA GLU A 29 -11.15 0.90 -13.91
C GLU A 29 -11.98 0.08 -14.90
N LEU A 30 -12.85 0.74 -15.67
CA LEU A 30 -13.70 0.10 -16.66
C LEU A 30 -12.89 -0.48 -17.85
N ASP A 31 -11.77 0.17 -18.20
CA ASP A 31 -10.92 -0.26 -19.31
C ASP A 31 -9.86 -1.30 -18.88
N ASN A 32 -9.27 -1.13 -17.70
CA ASN A 32 -8.22 -1.99 -17.17
C ASN A 32 -8.14 -1.94 -15.64
N TRP A 33 -8.80 -2.91 -15.02
CA TRP A 33 -8.82 -3.09 -13.57
C TRP A 33 -7.41 -3.22 -12.92
N TRP A 34 -6.45 -3.86 -13.60
CA TRP A 34 -5.10 -4.04 -13.07
C TRP A 34 -4.37 -2.70 -12.95
N LEU A 35 -4.48 -1.86 -13.98
CA LEU A 35 -3.82 -0.56 -14.00
C LEU A 35 -4.49 0.43 -13.06
N ALA A 36 -5.82 0.41 -12.96
CA ALA A 36 -6.57 1.21 -11.98
C ALA A 36 -6.15 0.90 -10.53
N ASN A 37 -5.71 -0.33 -10.25
CA ASN A 37 -5.26 -0.76 -8.92
C ASN A 37 -3.74 -0.71 -8.72
N ILE A 38 -2.96 -0.06 -9.61
CA ILE A 38 -1.49 -0.13 -9.58
C ILE A 38 -0.87 0.33 -8.25
N VAL A 39 -1.47 1.34 -7.59
CA VAL A 39 -1.01 1.81 -6.27
C VAL A 39 -1.19 0.74 -5.21
N SER A 40 -2.34 0.04 -5.22
CA SER A 40 -2.60 -1.10 -4.33
C SER A 40 -1.61 -2.24 -4.57
N TRP A 41 -1.31 -2.55 -5.83
CA TRP A 41 -0.31 -3.57 -6.19
C TRP A 41 1.09 -3.21 -5.69
N ILE A 42 1.51 -1.94 -5.83
CA ILE A 42 2.79 -1.46 -5.30
C ILE A 42 2.82 -1.59 -3.77
N PHE A 43 1.76 -1.17 -3.08
CA PHE A 43 1.69 -1.28 -1.63
C PHE A 43 1.78 -2.73 -1.15
N LEU A 44 1.04 -3.64 -1.80
CA LEU A 44 1.11 -5.07 -1.51
C LEU A 44 2.50 -5.66 -1.79
N ALA A 45 3.14 -5.26 -2.88
CA ALA A 45 4.49 -5.72 -3.21
C ALA A 45 5.53 -5.27 -2.17
N ILE A 46 5.48 -4.00 -1.75
CA ILE A 46 6.35 -3.47 -0.69
C ILE A 46 6.12 -4.24 0.62
N GLY A 47 4.86 -4.45 1.00
CA GLY A 47 4.49 -5.20 2.20
C GLY A 47 4.99 -6.66 2.14
N ALA A 48 4.85 -7.33 1.01
CA ALA A 48 5.33 -8.69 0.80
C ALA A 48 6.86 -8.78 0.91
N ILE A 49 7.60 -7.85 0.28
CA ILE A 49 9.08 -7.81 0.36
C ILE A 49 9.53 -7.59 1.81
N ALA A 50 8.92 -6.62 2.50
CA ALA A 50 9.23 -6.37 3.91
C ALA A 50 8.95 -7.60 4.78
N PHE A 51 7.81 -8.27 4.57
CA PHE A 51 7.44 -9.48 5.29
C PHE A 51 8.45 -10.62 5.08
N ILE A 52 8.84 -10.89 3.83
CA ILE A 52 9.85 -11.90 3.49
C ILE A 52 11.21 -11.56 4.14
N TYR A 53 11.62 -10.30 4.08
CA TYR A 53 12.86 -9.84 4.72
C TYR A 53 12.85 -10.12 6.23
N TRP A 54 11.76 -9.79 6.92
CA TRP A 54 11.64 -10.02 8.35
C TRP A 54 11.57 -11.51 8.72
N LEU A 55 10.87 -12.34 7.94
CA LEU A 55 10.91 -13.79 8.12
C LEU A 55 12.34 -14.35 7.99
N GLY A 56 13.11 -13.85 7.03
CA GLY A 56 14.52 -14.20 6.89
C GLY A 56 15.35 -13.81 8.12
N LYS A 57 15.09 -12.64 8.71
CA LYS A 57 15.75 -12.20 9.95
C LYS A 57 15.38 -13.06 11.15
N LEU A 58 14.12 -13.46 11.29
CA LEU A 58 13.69 -14.36 12.36
C LEU A 58 14.35 -15.75 12.23
N LYS A 59 14.45 -16.27 11.00
CA LYS A 59 15.16 -17.53 10.75
C LYS A 59 16.64 -17.45 11.14
N GLN A 60 17.33 -16.38 10.72
CA GLN A 60 18.74 -16.14 11.09
C GLN A 60 18.92 -16.06 12.61
N PHE A 61 18.01 -15.39 13.30
CA PHE A 61 18.04 -15.32 14.76
C PHE A 61 17.90 -16.70 15.40
N ASN A 62 16.94 -17.52 14.96
CA ASN A 62 16.72 -18.88 15.49
C ASN A 62 17.95 -19.79 15.29
N GLU A 63 18.53 -19.80 14.09
CA GLU A 63 19.73 -20.60 13.79
C GLU A 63 20.95 -20.16 14.63
N SER A 64 21.11 -18.86 14.88
CA SER A 64 22.21 -18.33 15.70
C SER A 64 22.11 -18.69 17.19
N THR A 65 20.89 -18.88 17.71
CA THR A 65 20.68 -19.36 19.08
C THR A 65 20.97 -20.85 19.21
N GLU A 66 20.62 -21.67 18.21
CA GLU A 66 20.92 -23.11 18.23
C GLU A 66 22.43 -23.38 18.28
N SER A 67 23.27 -22.61 17.57
CA SER A 67 24.73 -22.77 17.62
C SER A 67 25.39 -22.31 18.92
N THR A 68 24.69 -21.54 19.75
CA THR A 68 25.25 -20.96 20.98
C THR A 68 24.83 -21.74 22.23
N TYR A 69 23.68 -22.44 22.16
CA TYR A 69 23.18 -23.31 23.24
C TYR A 69 23.36 -24.80 22.96
N THR A 70 24.30 -25.18 22.07
CA THR A 70 24.89 -26.52 22.17
C THR A 70 25.76 -26.53 23.42
N PHE A 71 25.16 -26.83 24.57
CA PHE A 71 25.91 -27.46 25.63
C PHE A 71 26.68 -28.61 24.98
N ASP A 72 27.99 -28.68 25.17
CA ASP A 72 28.75 -29.88 24.77
C ASP A 72 28.11 -31.05 25.51
N GLU A 73 27.29 -31.82 24.80
CA GLU A 73 26.71 -33.07 25.27
C GLU A 73 27.79 -34.16 25.22
N THR A 74 28.96 -33.88 25.80
CA THR A 74 30.02 -34.85 26.02
C THR A 74 30.28 -34.94 27.52
N PRO A 75 29.96 -36.06 28.18
CA PRO A 75 30.31 -36.28 29.58
C PRO A 75 31.82 -36.32 29.80
#